data_AF-A0A929WDM8-F1
#
_entry.id   AF-A0A929WDM8-F1
#
_cell.length_a   1.000
_cell.length_b   1.000
_cell.length_c   1.000
_cell.angle_alpha   90.00
_cell.angle_beta   90.00
_cell.angle_gamma   90.00
#
_symmetry.space_group_name_H-M   'P 1'
#
loop_
_entity.id
_entity.type
_entity.pdbx_description
1 polymer ?
#
loop_
_entity_poly.entity_id
_entity_poly.type
_entity_poly.pdbx_seq_one_letter_code
_entity_poly.pdbx_strand_id
1 'polypeptide(L)'
;DAKAASDEILKYAPFCNYRDRFNVRAVALASQDSGVSIPHDGVWKRTALSSHFDTFYSDRYLTTLKIKTLHDGLGSLPYEHIIILANTRQYGGGGIYNSYVLSAAHNRHFLPVTVHEFGHSFGGLADEYFYDDQYSNFYSPDVEPWEQNITTLADFGSKWKDMLPRGTKIPTPTKGLSELDMRHIGVYEGGGYMSKGVYRPFVNCRMRTNEVPEFCGVCQRALRRIIEFYTRPLDVPSPGQ
;
A
#
# COMPACT_ATOMS: atom_id res chain seq x y z
N ASP A 1 18.61 -4.75 -5.87
CA ASP A 1 17.17 -4.81 -5.53
C ASP A 1 16.85 -4.17 -4.19
N ALA A 2 17.33 -4.69 -3.06
CA ALA A 2 17.03 -4.13 -1.73
C ALA A 2 17.34 -2.63 -1.58
N LYS A 3 18.54 -2.19 -2.01
CA LYS A 3 18.91 -0.76 -2.01
C LYS A 3 17.94 0.06 -2.86
N ALA A 4 17.57 -0.42 -4.04
CA ALA A 4 16.69 0.31 -4.96
C ALA A 4 15.26 0.46 -4.38
N ALA A 5 14.70 -0.60 -3.80
CA ALA A 5 13.42 -0.55 -3.09
C ALA A 5 13.44 0.44 -1.93
N SER A 6 14.46 0.34 -1.06
CA SER A 6 14.63 1.21 0.09
C SER A 6 14.78 2.68 -0.31
N ASP A 7 15.67 2.96 -1.26
CA ASP A 7 15.88 4.32 -1.75
C ASP A 7 14.60 4.88 -2.37
N GLU A 8 13.85 4.05 -3.10
CA GLU A 8 12.60 4.47 -3.72
C GLU A 8 11.57 4.82 -2.67
N ILE A 9 11.26 3.96 -1.70
CA ILE A 9 10.32 4.27 -0.61
C ILE A 9 10.69 5.59 0.06
N LEU A 10 11.97 5.75 0.42
CA LEU A 10 12.45 6.94 1.10
C LEU A 10 12.47 8.20 0.23
N LYS A 11 12.23 8.14 -1.09
CA LYS A 11 12.03 9.34 -1.92
C LYS A 11 10.64 9.94 -1.77
N TYR A 12 9.63 9.14 -1.43
CA TYR A 12 8.24 9.60 -1.39
C TYR A 12 7.98 10.35 -0.10
N ALA A 13 7.21 11.43 -0.17
CA ALA A 13 6.67 12.05 1.04
C ALA A 13 5.61 11.10 1.66
N PRO A 14 5.57 10.96 3.00
CA PRO A 14 6.38 11.70 3.97
C PRO A 14 7.72 11.04 4.29
N PHE A 15 7.99 9.80 3.85
CA PHE A 15 9.19 9.04 4.19
C PHE A 15 10.50 9.82 3.98
N CYS A 16 10.59 10.62 2.93
CA CYS A 16 11.76 11.45 2.65
C CYS A 16 12.11 12.44 3.77
N ASN A 17 11.11 12.93 4.51
CA ASN A 17 11.29 13.86 5.62
C ASN A 17 11.59 13.17 6.96
N TYR A 18 11.45 11.85 7.02
CA TYR A 18 11.63 11.03 8.24
C TYR A 18 12.68 9.94 8.02
N ARG A 19 13.61 10.12 7.06
CA ARG A 19 14.64 9.12 6.70
C ARG A 19 15.47 8.68 7.91
N ASP A 20 15.72 9.58 8.83
CA ASP A 20 16.45 9.37 10.08
C ASP A 20 15.71 8.44 11.07
N ARG A 21 14.43 8.17 10.84
CA ARG A 21 13.60 7.31 11.68
C ARG A 21 13.44 5.88 11.17
N PHE A 22 14.10 5.53 10.07
CA PHE A 22 14.03 4.19 9.49
C PHE A 22 15.41 3.52 9.50
N ASN A 23 15.44 2.29 9.98
CA ASN A 23 16.56 1.37 9.78
C ASN A 23 16.16 0.32 8.74
N VAL A 24 17.04 0.09 7.74
CA VAL A 24 16.78 -0.90 6.69
C VAL A 24 17.89 -1.94 6.67
N ARG A 25 17.51 -3.21 6.79
CA ARG A 25 18.42 -4.35 6.74
C ARG A 25 18.01 -5.34 5.65
N ALA A 26 18.91 -5.57 4.70
CA ALA A 26 18.72 -6.63 3.72
C ALA A 26 19.11 -7.98 4.34
N VAL A 27 18.24 -8.99 4.20
CA VAL A 27 18.47 -10.36 4.69
C VAL A 27 18.50 -11.30 3.50
N ALA A 28 19.60 -12.03 3.33
CA ALA A 28 19.80 -12.96 2.23
C ALA A 28 19.28 -14.36 2.61
N LEU A 29 17.98 -14.60 2.40
CA LEU A 29 17.38 -15.92 2.54
C LEU A 29 17.59 -16.75 1.27
N ALA A 30 18.39 -17.81 1.37
CA ALA A 30 18.75 -18.64 0.23
C ALA A 30 17.56 -19.48 -0.27
N SER A 31 17.37 -19.51 -1.59
CA SER A 31 16.42 -20.40 -2.29
C SER A 31 17.18 -21.50 -3.01
N GLN A 32 16.60 -22.70 -3.13
CA GLN A 32 17.21 -23.79 -3.92
C GLN A 32 17.08 -23.52 -5.41
N ASP A 33 15.91 -23.05 -5.84
CA ASP A 33 15.63 -22.72 -7.23
C ASP A 33 15.59 -21.20 -7.44
N SER A 34 16.08 -20.74 -8.60
CA SER A 34 15.94 -19.34 -9.04
C SER A 34 14.54 -19.09 -9.62
N GLY A 35 13.93 -17.95 -9.29
CA GLY A 35 12.57 -17.59 -9.70
C GLY A 35 11.55 -17.71 -8.57
N VAL A 36 10.26 -17.78 -8.94
CA VAL A 36 9.13 -18.13 -8.07
C VAL A 36 8.18 -19.09 -8.79
N SER A 37 7.25 -19.72 -8.07
CA SER A 37 6.27 -20.65 -8.66
C SER A 37 5.19 -19.89 -9.45
N ILE A 38 4.78 -20.45 -10.59
CA ILE A 38 3.70 -19.96 -11.47
C ILE A 38 2.73 -21.14 -11.69
N PRO A 39 1.73 -21.32 -10.81
CA PRO A 39 0.82 -22.47 -10.85
C PRO A 39 0.07 -22.69 -12.17
N HIS A 40 -0.45 -21.65 -12.83
CA HIS A 40 -1.18 -21.80 -14.10
C HIS A 40 -0.32 -22.35 -15.25
N ASP A 41 0.99 -22.13 -15.19
CA ASP A 41 1.98 -22.69 -16.12
C ASP A 41 2.50 -24.08 -15.66
N GLY A 42 2.02 -24.61 -14.54
CA GLY A 42 2.51 -25.84 -13.94
C GLY A 42 3.94 -25.74 -13.36
N VAL A 43 4.46 -24.52 -13.16
CA VAL A 43 5.83 -24.28 -12.68
C VAL A 43 5.86 -24.18 -11.15
N TRP A 44 6.48 -25.16 -10.50
CA TRP A 44 6.64 -25.20 -9.05
C TRP A 44 8.13 -25.18 -8.66
N LYS A 45 8.53 -24.18 -7.86
CA LYS A 45 9.91 -23.96 -7.44
C LYS A 45 10.08 -24.08 -5.93
N ARG A 46 11.22 -24.62 -5.50
CA ARG A 46 11.64 -24.71 -4.11
C ARG A 46 12.42 -23.45 -3.72
N THR A 47 11.67 -22.42 -3.31
CA THR A 47 12.23 -21.14 -2.86
C THR A 47 12.15 -20.99 -1.35
N ALA A 48 12.95 -20.09 -0.78
CA ALA A 48 13.06 -19.83 0.66
C ALA A 48 11.71 -19.68 1.35
N LEU A 49 10.77 -19.00 0.68
CA LEU A 49 9.44 -18.72 1.20
C LEU A 49 8.32 -19.39 0.39
N SER A 50 8.64 -20.24 -0.58
CA SER A 50 7.64 -20.95 -1.41
C SER A 50 6.52 -20.04 -1.96
N SER A 51 6.85 -18.79 -2.33
CA SER A 51 5.88 -17.85 -2.88
C SER A 51 5.40 -18.28 -4.26
N HIS A 52 4.15 -17.99 -4.58
CA HIS A 52 3.54 -18.37 -5.86
C HIS A 52 2.55 -17.30 -6.36
N PHE A 53 2.44 -17.19 -7.69
CA PHE A 53 1.36 -16.46 -8.37
C PHE A 53 0.01 -17.20 -8.22
N ASP A 54 -1.06 -16.68 -8.81
CA ASP A 54 -2.38 -17.32 -8.82
C ASP A 54 -3.03 -17.46 -7.43
N THR A 55 -2.64 -16.62 -6.47
CA THR A 55 -3.30 -16.60 -5.16
C THR A 55 -4.78 -16.24 -5.35
N PHE A 56 -5.68 -17.08 -4.83
CA PHE A 56 -7.13 -16.97 -5.04
C PHE A 56 -7.55 -16.97 -6.51
N TYR A 57 -6.80 -17.66 -7.39
CA TYR A 57 -7.03 -17.69 -8.83
C TYR A 57 -6.90 -16.33 -9.52
N SER A 58 -6.18 -15.39 -8.91
CA SER A 58 -5.81 -14.12 -9.53
C SER A 58 -4.38 -14.20 -10.07
N ASP A 59 -4.23 -14.19 -11.39
CA ASP A 59 -2.97 -14.43 -12.12
C ASP A 59 -1.78 -13.63 -11.57
N ARG A 60 -2.02 -12.37 -11.21
CA ARG A 60 -0.98 -11.41 -10.79
C ARG A 60 -0.77 -11.39 -9.29
N TYR A 61 -1.58 -12.11 -8.51
CA TYR A 61 -1.49 -12.06 -7.06
C TYR A 61 -0.42 -13.04 -6.54
N LEU A 62 0.74 -12.48 -6.22
CA LEU A 62 1.93 -13.20 -5.78
C LEU A 62 2.07 -13.08 -4.27
N THR A 63 1.88 -14.18 -3.56
CA THR A 63 1.92 -14.20 -2.08
C THR A 63 2.75 -15.38 -1.55
N THR A 64 2.95 -15.42 -0.24
CA THR A 64 3.41 -16.60 0.48
C THR A 64 2.56 -16.87 1.72
N LEU A 65 2.22 -18.14 1.95
CA LEU A 65 1.61 -18.60 3.19
C LEU A 65 2.64 -19.13 4.21
N LYS A 66 3.94 -19.08 3.89
CA LYS A 66 5.03 -19.55 4.76
C LYS A 66 5.46 -18.51 5.79
N ILE A 67 4.48 -17.96 6.51
CA ILE A 67 4.68 -16.86 7.47
C ILE A 67 5.65 -17.27 8.59
N LYS A 68 5.48 -18.47 9.17
CA LYS A 68 6.42 -18.97 10.19
C LYS A 68 7.86 -19.04 9.66
N THR A 69 8.05 -19.63 8.48
CA THR A 69 9.37 -19.71 7.82
C THR A 69 9.97 -18.32 7.54
N LEU A 70 9.15 -17.34 7.16
CA LEU A 70 9.58 -15.96 7.01
C LEU A 70 10.15 -15.40 8.32
N HIS A 71 9.40 -15.47 9.41
CA HIS A 71 9.84 -14.96 10.72
C HIS A 71 11.02 -15.77 11.28
N ASP A 72 11.05 -17.09 11.11
CA ASP A 72 12.19 -17.94 11.48
C ASP A 72 13.47 -17.53 10.73
N GLY A 73 13.35 -17.20 9.44
CA GLY A 73 14.45 -16.73 8.61
C GLY A 73 14.97 -15.34 9.00
N LEU A 74 14.11 -14.48 9.56
CA LEU A 74 14.51 -13.21 10.15
C LEU A 74 15.16 -13.41 11.53
N GLY A 75 14.87 -14.51 12.23
CA GLY A 75 15.51 -14.90 13.47
C GLY A 75 15.41 -13.83 14.57
N SER A 76 16.52 -13.56 15.26
CA SER A 76 16.61 -12.56 16.34
C SER A 76 16.93 -11.14 15.84
N LEU A 77 16.85 -10.89 14.53
CA LEU A 77 17.07 -9.55 14.01
C LEU A 77 15.96 -8.61 14.52
N PRO A 78 16.29 -7.37 14.91
CA PRO A 78 15.26 -6.35 15.12
C PRO A 78 14.57 -6.03 13.79
N TYR A 79 13.26 -6.25 13.70
CA TYR A 79 12.41 -5.84 12.57
C TYR A 79 10.98 -5.58 13.05
N GLU A 80 10.29 -4.71 12.33
CA GLU A 80 8.87 -4.37 12.57
C GLU A 80 8.05 -4.51 11.28
N HIS A 81 8.65 -4.19 10.13
CA HIS A 81 8.02 -4.29 8.81
C HIS A 81 8.88 -5.10 7.84
N ILE A 82 8.24 -5.85 6.95
CA ILE A 82 8.90 -6.83 6.08
C ILE A 82 8.61 -6.52 4.62
N ILE A 83 9.66 -6.51 3.79
CA ILE A 83 9.58 -6.42 2.33
C ILE A 83 10.29 -7.63 1.73
N ILE A 84 9.54 -8.46 1.02
CA ILE A 84 10.01 -9.64 0.29
C ILE A 84 10.21 -9.25 -1.18
N LEU A 85 11.40 -9.51 -1.70
CA LEU A 85 11.76 -9.23 -3.08
C LEU A 85 11.83 -10.52 -3.88
N ALA A 86 10.84 -10.74 -4.75
CA ALA A 86 10.78 -11.93 -5.60
C ALA A 86 11.66 -11.75 -6.84
N ASN A 87 12.57 -12.71 -7.07
CA ASN A 87 13.46 -12.73 -8.23
C ASN A 87 12.69 -13.13 -9.51
N THR A 88 11.88 -12.23 -10.06
CA THR A 88 11.11 -12.45 -11.28
C THR A 88 10.84 -11.15 -12.03
N ARG A 89 10.62 -11.28 -13.35
CA ARG A 89 10.19 -10.19 -14.23
C ARG A 89 8.66 -10.12 -14.39
N GLN A 90 7.94 -11.19 -14.05
CA GLN A 90 6.48 -11.24 -14.16
C GLN A 90 5.85 -10.24 -13.18
N TYR A 91 4.87 -9.47 -13.64
CA TYR A 91 4.21 -8.47 -12.81
C TYR A 91 3.36 -9.16 -11.74
N GLY A 92 3.62 -8.81 -10.49
CA GLY A 92 2.77 -9.20 -9.37
C GLY A 92 3.40 -8.85 -8.04
N GLY A 93 2.59 -9.02 -7.00
CA GLY A 93 2.94 -8.68 -5.64
C GLY A 93 1.70 -8.54 -4.78
N GLY A 94 1.90 -7.97 -3.60
CA GLY A 94 0.84 -7.57 -2.68
C GLY A 94 1.41 -7.03 -1.37
N GLY A 95 0.59 -6.28 -0.65
CA GLY A 95 0.89 -5.71 0.64
C GLY A 95 -0.33 -5.84 1.55
N ILE A 96 -0.14 -6.38 2.75
CA ILE A 96 -1.20 -6.49 3.76
C ILE A 96 -0.70 -5.84 5.04
N TYR A 97 -1.56 -5.00 5.66
CA TYR A 97 -1.23 -4.22 6.85
C TYR A 97 -0.64 -5.09 7.97
N ASN A 98 0.54 -4.70 8.47
CA ASN A 98 1.35 -5.41 9.47
C ASN A 98 1.64 -6.89 9.17
N SER A 99 1.55 -7.30 7.91
CA SER A 99 2.00 -8.61 7.44
C SER A 99 3.33 -8.47 6.69
N TYR A 100 3.30 -8.25 5.38
CA TYR A 100 4.49 -8.01 4.56
C TYR A 100 4.13 -7.35 3.24
N VAL A 101 5.13 -6.75 2.59
CA VAL A 101 5.15 -6.51 1.13
C VAL A 101 5.78 -7.72 0.44
N LEU A 102 5.25 -8.11 -0.71
CA LEU A 102 5.94 -8.95 -1.66
C LEU A 102 5.89 -8.29 -3.04
N SER A 103 7.06 -8.04 -3.65
CA SER A 103 7.12 -7.38 -4.96
C SER A 103 8.09 -8.09 -5.92
N ALA A 104 7.72 -8.16 -7.20
CA ALA A 104 8.53 -8.67 -8.29
C ALA A 104 9.71 -7.71 -8.61
N ALA A 105 10.91 -8.06 -8.14
CA ALA A 105 12.06 -7.16 -8.10
C ALA A 105 12.62 -6.75 -9.47
N HIS A 106 12.38 -7.53 -10.53
CA HIS A 106 12.91 -7.25 -11.87
C HIS A 106 11.82 -6.88 -12.87
N ASN A 107 10.59 -6.65 -12.40
CA ASN A 107 9.55 -6.08 -13.24
C ASN A 107 9.83 -4.59 -13.50
N ARG A 108 9.45 -4.09 -14.68
CA ARG A 108 9.60 -2.67 -15.04
C ARG A 108 8.90 -1.69 -14.08
N HIS A 109 7.86 -2.15 -13.38
CA HIS A 109 7.09 -1.39 -12.39
C HIS A 109 7.49 -1.71 -10.93
N PHE A 110 8.58 -2.45 -10.70
CA PHE A 110 9.04 -2.87 -9.38
C PHE A 110 9.02 -1.73 -8.34
N LEU A 111 9.63 -0.60 -8.69
CA LEU A 111 9.80 0.54 -7.79
C LEU A 111 8.46 1.17 -7.37
N PRO A 112 7.59 1.66 -8.28
CA PRO A 112 6.31 2.23 -7.89
C PRO A 112 5.39 1.21 -7.20
N VAL A 113 5.38 -0.06 -7.63
CA VAL A 113 4.59 -1.12 -6.99
C VAL A 113 5.08 -1.35 -5.56
N THR A 114 6.39 -1.45 -5.32
CA THR A 114 6.91 -1.64 -3.96
C THR A 114 6.47 -0.52 -3.02
N VAL A 115 6.44 0.72 -3.50
CA VAL A 115 5.95 1.87 -2.70
C VAL A 115 4.45 1.77 -2.44
N HIS A 116 3.66 1.37 -3.44
CA HIS A 116 2.22 1.12 -3.29
C HIS A 116 1.94 0.03 -2.24
N GLU A 117 2.58 -1.13 -2.36
CA GLU A 117 2.41 -2.22 -1.40
C GLU A 117 2.91 -1.86 0.01
N PHE A 118 3.93 -1.01 0.11
CA PHE A 118 4.37 -0.48 1.39
C PHE A 118 3.31 0.47 1.99
N GLY A 119 2.56 1.20 1.16
CA GLY A 119 1.38 1.96 1.59
C GLY A 119 0.34 1.10 2.32
N HIS A 120 0.09 -0.12 1.84
CA HIS A 120 -0.78 -1.08 2.54
C HIS A 120 -0.12 -1.64 3.80
N SER A 121 1.04 -2.29 3.65
CA SER A 121 1.65 -3.07 4.73
C SER A 121 2.14 -2.24 5.91
N PHE A 122 2.67 -1.04 5.67
CA PHE A 122 3.11 -0.11 6.70
C PHE A 122 2.00 0.87 7.08
N GLY A 123 1.33 1.46 6.08
CA GLY A 123 0.41 2.58 6.28
C GLY A 123 -1.02 2.20 6.58
N GLY A 124 -1.43 0.95 6.31
CA GLY A 124 -2.84 0.54 6.40
C GLY A 124 -3.73 1.34 5.45
N LEU A 125 -3.18 1.81 4.32
CA LEU A 125 -3.95 2.51 3.29
C LEU A 125 -4.76 1.49 2.48
N ALA A 126 -5.95 1.87 2.02
CA ALA A 126 -6.73 1.12 1.05
C ALA A 126 -6.30 1.46 -0.38
N ASP A 127 -6.68 0.58 -1.31
CA ASP A 127 -6.66 0.89 -2.73
C ASP A 127 -7.67 1.99 -3.09
N GLU A 128 -7.24 2.93 -3.91
CA GLU A 128 -8.06 4.05 -4.39
C GLU A 128 -8.57 3.83 -5.83
N TYR A 129 -8.15 2.75 -6.50
CA TYR A 129 -8.72 2.36 -7.79
C TYR A 129 -10.04 1.61 -7.61
N PHE A 130 -10.81 1.57 -8.69
CA PHE A 130 -12.13 0.98 -8.75
C PHE A 130 -12.38 0.37 -10.12
N TYR A 131 -13.33 -0.54 -10.18
CA TYR A 131 -13.75 -1.20 -11.41
C TYR A 131 -15.26 -1.10 -11.57
N ASP A 132 -15.72 -0.90 -12.80
CA ASP A 132 -17.16 -0.76 -13.10
C ASP A 132 -17.90 -2.11 -13.11
N ASP A 133 -17.18 -3.22 -13.25
CA ASP A 133 -17.68 -4.59 -13.40
C ASP A 133 -17.59 -5.41 -12.12
N GLN A 134 -17.39 -4.77 -10.96
CA GLN A 134 -17.19 -5.51 -9.72
C GLN A 134 -18.50 -6.03 -9.13
N TYR A 135 -18.66 -7.35 -9.10
CA TYR A 135 -19.84 -8.04 -8.57
C TYR A 135 -19.85 -8.20 -7.04
N SER A 136 -18.70 -8.03 -6.38
CA SER A 136 -18.55 -8.22 -4.93
C SER A 136 -18.51 -6.88 -4.20
N ASN A 137 -19.27 -6.79 -3.11
CA ASN A 137 -19.29 -5.61 -2.26
C ASN A 137 -18.22 -5.72 -1.17
N PHE A 138 -17.16 -4.92 -1.26
CA PHE A 138 -16.05 -4.93 -0.29
C PHE A 138 -16.29 -3.99 0.89
N TYR A 139 -16.96 -2.87 0.67
CA TYR A 139 -17.23 -1.85 1.68
C TYR A 139 -18.72 -1.54 1.75
N SER A 140 -19.33 -1.80 2.92
CA SER A 140 -20.76 -1.55 3.11
C SER A 140 -21.05 -0.06 3.31
N PRO A 141 -22.10 0.51 2.67
CA PRO A 141 -22.41 1.94 2.78
C PRO A 141 -22.61 2.45 4.22
N ASP A 142 -23.16 1.61 5.10
CA ASP A 142 -23.48 1.99 6.49
C ASP A 142 -22.31 1.77 7.46
N VAL A 143 -21.14 1.35 6.96
CA VAL A 143 -19.95 1.09 7.78
C VAL A 143 -18.80 1.95 7.24
N GLU A 144 -18.25 2.80 8.11
CA GLU A 144 -17.09 3.60 7.74
C GLU A 144 -15.85 2.69 7.70
N PRO A 145 -15.10 2.64 6.57
CA PRO A 145 -13.85 1.88 6.50
C PRO A 145 -12.88 2.35 7.58
N TRP A 146 -12.04 1.46 8.12
CA TRP A 146 -11.04 1.86 9.10
C TRP A 146 -9.84 2.57 8.41
N GLU A 147 -9.62 2.27 7.12
CA GLU A 147 -8.59 2.85 6.28
C GLU A 147 -8.80 4.37 6.12
N GLN A 148 -7.70 5.11 6.17
CA GLN A 148 -7.74 6.57 6.31
C GLN A 148 -7.95 7.33 4.99
N ASN A 149 -7.76 6.67 3.85
CA ASN A 149 -7.76 7.27 2.51
C ASN A 149 -8.96 6.90 1.64
N ILE A 150 -9.95 6.20 2.19
CA ILE A 150 -11.26 6.02 1.56
C ILE A 150 -12.38 6.25 2.59
N THR A 151 -13.59 6.51 2.12
CA THR A 151 -14.77 6.70 2.98
C THR A 151 -16.03 6.20 2.28
N THR A 152 -17.00 5.70 3.06
CA THR A 152 -18.38 5.43 2.61
C THR A 152 -19.34 6.55 2.98
N LEU A 153 -18.82 7.59 3.66
CA LEU A 153 -19.55 8.72 4.25
C LEU A 153 -20.38 8.37 5.50
N ALA A 154 -20.32 7.13 6.00
CA ALA A 154 -20.99 6.73 7.24
C ALA A 154 -20.47 7.52 8.46
N ASP A 155 -19.17 7.78 8.52
CA ASP A 155 -18.53 8.68 9.49
C ASP A 155 -17.39 9.47 8.83
N PHE A 156 -17.72 10.32 7.87
CA PHE A 156 -16.71 11.12 7.18
C PHE A 156 -15.95 12.10 8.10
N GLY A 157 -16.50 12.38 9.29
CA GLY A 157 -15.88 13.25 10.30
C GLY A 157 -14.54 12.73 10.81
N SER A 158 -14.37 11.41 10.88
CA SER A 158 -13.12 10.77 11.34
C SER A 158 -12.04 10.68 10.25
N LYS A 159 -12.35 11.06 9.00
CA LYS A 159 -11.46 10.93 7.84
C LYS A 159 -10.71 12.23 7.51
N TRP A 160 -10.89 12.78 6.31
CA TRP A 160 -10.20 13.99 5.84
C TRP A 160 -11.12 15.21 5.70
N LYS A 161 -12.30 15.17 6.33
CA LYS A 161 -13.25 16.29 6.33
C LYS A 161 -12.61 17.59 6.84
N ASP A 162 -11.70 17.49 7.81
CA ASP A 162 -10.91 18.59 8.37
C ASP A 162 -9.92 19.23 7.37
N MET A 163 -9.58 18.53 6.29
CA MET A 163 -8.69 19.01 5.24
C MET A 163 -9.44 19.65 4.05
N LEU A 164 -10.77 19.54 4.01
CA LEU A 164 -11.56 20.06 2.90
C LEU A 164 -11.72 21.58 2.97
N PRO A 165 -11.61 22.28 1.82
CA PRO A 165 -12.07 23.66 1.73
C PRO A 165 -13.54 23.82 2.14
N ARG A 166 -13.88 24.97 2.72
CA ARG A 166 -15.25 25.26 3.12
C ARG A 166 -16.16 25.27 1.88
N GLY A 167 -17.27 24.54 1.95
CA GLY A 167 -18.26 24.48 0.86
C GLY A 167 -17.92 23.51 -0.27
N THR A 168 -16.91 22.64 -0.11
CA THR A 168 -16.62 21.54 -1.05
C THR A 168 -17.88 20.70 -1.30
N LYS A 169 -18.23 20.51 -2.57
CA LYS A 169 -19.36 19.66 -2.99
C LYS A 169 -19.02 18.18 -2.77
N ILE A 170 -20.01 17.41 -2.33
CA ILE A 170 -19.92 15.97 -2.12
C ILE A 170 -21.04 15.30 -2.94
N PRO A 171 -20.73 14.43 -3.91
CA PRO A 171 -19.39 14.14 -4.43
C PRO A 171 -18.75 15.38 -5.11
N THR A 172 -17.43 15.44 -5.12
CA THR A 172 -16.69 16.53 -5.78
C THR A 172 -16.68 16.31 -7.30
N PRO A 173 -17.16 17.28 -8.11
CA PRO A 173 -17.14 17.16 -9.55
C PRO A 173 -15.72 17.04 -10.11
N THR A 174 -15.51 16.14 -11.07
CA THR A 174 -14.23 15.96 -11.77
C THR A 174 -14.11 16.81 -13.04
N LYS A 175 -15.17 17.50 -13.46
CA LYS A 175 -15.20 18.29 -14.69
C LYS A 175 -14.12 19.37 -14.67
N GLY A 176 -13.19 19.30 -15.63
CA GLY A 176 -12.07 20.24 -15.77
C GLY A 176 -10.79 19.84 -15.03
N LEU A 177 -10.78 18.71 -14.32
CA LEU A 177 -9.58 18.14 -13.70
C LEU A 177 -8.95 17.08 -14.61
N SER A 178 -7.62 16.98 -14.58
CA SER A 178 -6.87 15.89 -15.21
C SER A 178 -7.06 14.59 -14.43
N GLU A 179 -7.02 13.44 -15.10
CA GLU A 179 -6.98 12.12 -14.45
C GLU A 179 -5.74 11.90 -13.57
N LEU A 180 -4.69 12.71 -13.78
CA LEU A 180 -3.48 12.73 -12.96
C LEU A 180 -3.52 13.83 -11.88
N ASP A 181 -4.65 14.48 -11.65
CA ASP A 181 -4.73 15.55 -10.65
C ASP A 181 -4.52 15.00 -9.23
N MET A 182 -3.53 15.56 -8.56
CA MET A 182 -3.13 15.24 -7.19
C MET A 182 -3.17 16.46 -6.27
N ARG A 183 -3.70 17.58 -6.77
CA ARG A 183 -3.60 18.90 -6.10
C ARG A 183 -4.90 19.31 -5.45
N HIS A 184 -6.02 18.92 -6.05
CA HIS A 184 -7.33 19.30 -5.56
C HIS A 184 -7.88 18.22 -4.64
N ILE A 185 -7.91 18.51 -3.34
CA ILE A 185 -8.57 17.64 -2.38
C ILE A 185 -10.10 17.74 -2.54
N GLY A 186 -10.77 16.61 -2.42
CA GLY A 186 -12.21 16.50 -2.55
C GLY A 186 -12.75 15.21 -1.96
N VAL A 187 -13.93 14.83 -2.43
CA VAL A 187 -14.61 13.58 -2.12
C VAL A 187 -15.05 12.97 -3.45
N TYR A 188 -14.11 12.29 -4.11
CA TYR A 188 -14.28 11.76 -5.46
C TYR A 188 -14.86 10.35 -5.39
N GLU A 189 -16.00 10.12 -6.04
CA GLU A 189 -16.61 8.79 -6.08
C GLU A 189 -15.73 7.80 -6.84
N GLY A 190 -15.67 6.57 -6.35
CA GLY A 190 -14.80 5.50 -6.80
C GLY A 190 -13.59 5.31 -5.89
N GLY A 191 -13.42 4.11 -5.34
CA GLY A 191 -12.28 3.71 -4.51
C GLY A 191 -12.58 2.39 -3.80
N GLY A 192 -11.59 1.77 -3.18
CA GLY A 192 -11.79 0.49 -2.50
C GLY A 192 -12.39 -0.56 -3.43
N TYR A 193 -11.96 -0.56 -4.70
CA TYR A 193 -12.45 -1.39 -5.79
C TYR A 193 -13.87 -1.07 -6.33
N MET A 194 -14.67 -0.29 -5.59
CA MET A 194 -16.06 0.01 -5.91
C MET A 194 -16.20 1.34 -6.66
N SER A 195 -16.91 1.34 -7.80
CA SER A 195 -17.16 2.56 -8.60
C SER A 195 -18.23 3.48 -7.99
N LYS A 196 -19.00 3.00 -7.00
CA LYS A 196 -20.09 3.72 -6.32
C LYS A 196 -20.07 3.47 -4.82
N GLY A 197 -20.50 4.48 -4.05
CA GLY A 197 -20.66 4.37 -2.59
C GLY A 197 -19.36 4.42 -1.78
N VAL A 198 -18.20 4.36 -2.43
CA VAL A 198 -16.89 4.59 -1.80
C VAL A 198 -16.24 5.79 -2.46
N TYR A 199 -15.59 6.63 -1.67
CA TYR A 199 -14.98 7.88 -2.10
C TYR A 199 -13.51 7.94 -1.71
N ARG A 200 -12.72 8.59 -2.55
CA ARG A 200 -11.28 8.84 -2.35
C ARG A 200 -10.99 10.36 -2.28
N PRO A 201 -9.86 10.76 -1.68
CA PRO A 201 -9.58 12.16 -1.36
C PRO A 201 -9.09 13.01 -2.53
N PHE A 202 -8.51 12.41 -3.57
CA PHE A 202 -7.94 13.11 -4.73
C PHE A 202 -8.33 12.37 -6.02
N VAL A 203 -8.21 13.04 -7.17
CA VAL A 203 -8.47 12.36 -8.44
C VAL A 203 -7.48 11.21 -8.62
N ASN A 204 -6.19 11.41 -8.31
CA ASN A 204 -5.16 10.39 -8.37
C ASN A 204 -4.24 10.35 -7.13
N CYS A 205 -3.55 9.23 -6.95
CA CYS A 205 -2.70 8.89 -5.83
C CYS A 205 -1.82 7.68 -6.19
N ARG A 206 -0.66 7.50 -5.55
CA ARG A 206 0.09 6.23 -5.58
C ARG A 206 -0.77 5.02 -5.19
N MET A 207 -1.79 5.19 -4.34
CA MET A 207 -2.74 4.12 -3.99
C MET A 207 -3.80 3.87 -5.08
N ARG A 208 -3.82 4.66 -6.15
CA ARG A 208 -4.72 4.50 -7.29
C ARG A 208 -3.99 3.99 -8.53
N THR A 209 -2.88 4.62 -8.91
CA THR A 209 -2.14 4.23 -10.11
C THR A 209 -0.62 4.25 -9.92
N ASN A 210 0.08 3.53 -10.81
CA ASN A 210 1.53 3.39 -10.75
C ASN A 210 2.29 4.57 -11.38
N GLU A 211 1.63 5.40 -12.18
CA GLU A 211 2.24 6.46 -12.99
C GLU A 211 2.52 7.74 -12.21
N VAL A 212 1.78 7.98 -11.12
CA VAL A 212 1.97 9.19 -10.32
C VAL A 212 3.16 9.05 -9.36
N PRO A 213 3.98 10.09 -9.15
CA PRO A 213 5.23 9.98 -8.40
C PRO A 213 5.11 10.22 -6.89
N GLU A 214 3.89 10.34 -6.34
CA GLU A 214 3.68 10.69 -4.93
C GLU A 214 2.40 10.06 -4.35
N PHE A 215 2.30 10.04 -3.01
CA PHE A 215 1.03 9.80 -2.32
C PHE A 215 0.20 11.08 -2.30
N CYS A 216 -1.12 10.97 -2.33
CA CYS A 216 -1.99 12.15 -2.18
C CYS A 216 -1.88 12.76 -0.77
N GLY A 217 -2.29 14.02 -0.59
CA GLY A 217 -2.10 14.74 0.68
C GLY A 217 -2.70 14.04 1.92
N VAL A 218 -3.80 13.28 1.73
CA VAL A 218 -4.43 12.50 2.81
C VAL A 218 -3.61 11.26 3.16
N CYS A 219 -3.12 10.52 2.16
CA CYS A 219 -2.21 9.39 2.35
C CYS A 219 -0.90 9.84 3.01
N GLN A 220 -0.34 10.99 2.59
CA GLN A 220 0.85 11.55 3.23
C GLN A 220 0.61 11.87 4.71
N ARG A 221 -0.55 12.44 5.06
CA ARG A 221 -0.94 12.69 6.45
C ARG A 221 -1.08 11.38 7.25
N ALA A 222 -1.72 10.36 6.68
CA ALA A 222 -1.92 9.07 7.34
C ALA A 222 -0.57 8.37 7.59
N LEU A 223 0.29 8.28 6.59
CA LEU A 223 1.64 7.71 6.70
C LEU A 223 2.48 8.46 7.74
N ARG A 224 2.41 9.81 7.77
CA ARG A 224 3.10 10.62 8.78
C ARG A 224 2.64 10.26 10.19
N ARG A 225 1.32 10.12 10.42
CA ARG A 225 0.76 9.73 11.72
C ARG A 225 1.30 8.37 12.18
N ILE A 226 1.43 7.41 11.27
CA ILE A 226 2.00 6.09 11.59
C ILE A 226 3.48 6.20 11.98
N ILE A 227 4.28 6.93 11.20
CA ILE A 227 5.70 7.17 11.51
C ILE A 227 5.82 7.83 12.89
N GLU A 228 5.08 8.91 13.12
CA GLU A 228 5.11 9.63 14.39
C GLU A 228 4.62 8.79 15.56
N PHE A 229 3.64 7.92 15.36
CA PHE A 229 3.15 7.00 16.39
C PHE A 229 4.25 6.03 16.84
N TYR A 230 4.93 5.35 15.91
CA TYR A 230 5.96 4.36 16.26
C TYR A 230 7.28 4.96 16.75
N THR A 231 7.55 6.22 16.37
CA THR A 231 8.88 6.84 16.60
C THR A 231 8.82 8.04 17.52
N ARG A 232 7.69 8.29 18.20
CA ARG A 232 7.58 9.37 19.19
C ARG A 232 8.58 9.11 20.33
N PRO A 233 9.35 10.14 20.76
CA PRO A 233 10.16 10.03 21.97
C PRO A 233 9.26 9.71 23.17
N LEU A 234 9.66 8.73 23.98
CA LEU A 234 8.87 8.24 25.13
C LEU A 234 8.51 9.33 26.15
N ASP A 235 9.21 10.46 26.14
CA ASP A 235 9.06 11.56 27.10
C ASP A 235 8.12 12.68 26.65
N VAL A 236 7.44 12.57 25.49
CA VAL A 236 6.46 13.56 25.03
C VAL A 236 5.04 13.02 25.28
N PRO A 237 4.24 13.67 26.17
CA PRO A 237 2.86 13.26 26.42
C PRO A 237 2.05 13.19 25.14
N SER A 238 1.16 12.21 25.04
CA SER A 238 0.24 12.12 23.92
C SER A 238 -0.67 13.36 23.87
N PRO A 239 -0.89 14.00 22.71
CA PRO A 239 -1.87 15.06 22.61
C PRO A 239 -3.25 14.49 22.97
N GLY A 240 -3.81 14.92 24.11
CA GLY A 240 -5.13 14.50 24.58
C GLY A 240 -5.15 13.57 25.80
N GLN A 241 -4.05 13.43 26.55
CA GLN A 241 -4.08 13.04 27.97
C GLN A 241 -3.91 14.25 28.87
#